data_AF-A0A496QLX1-F1
#
_entry.id   AF-A0A496QLX1-F1
#
_cell.length_a   1.000
_cell.length_b   1.000
_cell.length_c   1.000
_cell.angle_alpha   90.00
_cell.angle_beta   90.00
_cell.angle_gamma   90.00
#
_symmetry.space_group_name_H-M   'P 1'
#
loop_
_entity.id
_entity.type
_entity.pdbx_description
1 polymer ?
#
loop_
_entity_poly.entity_id
_entity_poly.type
_entity_poly.pdbx_seq_one_letter_code
_entity_poly.pdbx_strand_id
1 'polypeptide(L)'
;MSFNPTTTGEKTAVSSVVSNDPDQETFTFTLTGTGVYGGNVKVPIFSHSSGTIFNKASEVTITSATEGALIRYTFGDGSQDAPTSETCTEYTGPVTIPNSGTLKAITKLLYGIACEGINNTLVAAGSGGAIRYSINGGAT
;
A
#
# COMPACT_ATOMS: atom_id res chain seq x y z
N MET A 1 32.08 -3.89 -9.45
CA MET A 1 31.39 -3.36 -8.26
C MET A 1 29.91 -3.29 -8.61
N SER A 2 29.03 -3.94 -7.86
CA SER A 2 27.59 -3.97 -8.17
C SER A 2 26.82 -3.33 -7.02
N PHE A 3 25.98 -2.35 -7.36
CA PHE A 3 25.06 -1.71 -6.44
C PHE A 3 23.70 -2.44 -6.52
N ASN A 4 23.40 -3.25 -5.51
CA ASN A 4 22.21 -4.12 -5.47
C ASN A 4 21.32 -3.72 -4.27
N PRO A 5 20.53 -2.63 -4.37
CA PRO A 5 19.62 -2.23 -3.30
C PRO A 5 18.56 -3.32 -3.03
N THR A 6 18.37 -3.68 -1.76
CA THR A 6 17.41 -4.72 -1.33
C THR A 6 16.04 -4.19 -0.92
N THR A 7 15.88 -2.88 -0.85
CA THR A 7 14.63 -2.19 -0.47
C THR A 7 14.22 -1.25 -1.59
N THR A 8 12.92 -1.03 -1.76
CA THR A 8 12.40 -0.16 -2.82
C THR A 8 12.73 1.32 -2.57
N GLY A 9 12.82 2.08 -3.65
CA GLY A 9 13.03 3.53 -3.63
C GLY A 9 14.47 3.93 -3.90
N GLU A 10 14.74 5.24 -3.89
CA GLU A 10 16.09 5.77 -4.07
C GLU A 10 17.01 5.32 -2.94
N LYS A 11 18.20 4.85 -3.29
CA LYS A 11 19.24 4.41 -2.35
C LYS A 11 20.55 5.06 -2.72
N THR A 12 21.32 5.41 -1.69
CA THR A 12 22.67 5.93 -1.81
C THR A 12 23.67 4.96 -1.17
N ALA A 13 24.85 4.87 -1.75
CA ALA A 13 26.01 4.25 -1.10
C ALA A 13 27.23 5.14 -1.31
N VAL A 14 28.11 5.23 -0.32
CA VAL A 14 29.37 5.94 -0.44
C VAL A 14 30.47 4.91 -0.68
N SER A 15 31.27 5.12 -1.73
CA SER A 15 32.48 4.36 -1.97
C SER A 15 33.68 5.26 -1.75
N SER A 16 34.69 4.74 -1.06
CA SER A 16 35.95 5.43 -0.83
C SER A 16 37.10 4.75 -1.57
N VAL A 17 38.05 5.57 -2.00
CA VAL A 17 39.35 5.14 -2.55
C VAL A 17 40.42 5.76 -1.67
N VAL A 18 41.15 4.91 -0.95
CA VAL A 18 42.25 5.33 -0.09
C VAL A 18 43.51 5.45 -0.94
N SER A 19 44.23 6.57 -0.83
CA SER A 19 45.53 6.73 -1.46
C SER A 19 46.59 5.93 -0.71
N ASN A 20 47.61 5.44 -1.42
CA ASN A 20 48.80 4.85 -0.82
C ASN A 20 49.86 5.91 -0.47
N ASP A 21 49.55 7.19 -0.64
CA ASP A 21 50.36 8.34 -0.24
C ASP A 21 49.93 8.83 1.17
N PRO A 22 50.84 8.85 2.18
CA PRO A 22 50.52 9.25 3.55
C PRO A 22 49.97 10.67 3.70
N ASP A 23 50.29 11.57 2.77
CA ASP A 23 49.93 12.99 2.85
C ASP A 23 48.67 13.32 2.04
N GLN A 24 48.01 12.31 1.45
CA GLN A 24 46.87 12.52 0.56
C GLN A 24 45.53 12.07 1.20
N GLU A 25 44.51 12.90 1.06
CA GLU A 25 43.16 12.57 1.55
C GLU A 25 42.52 11.40 0.78
N THR A 26 41.58 10.71 1.45
CA THR A 26 40.75 9.67 0.85
C THR A 26 39.72 10.30 -0.08
N PHE A 27 39.60 9.78 -1.29
CA PHE A 27 38.57 10.23 -2.23
C PHE A 27 37.26 9.46 -2.00
N THR A 28 36.14 10.15 -1.88
CA THR A 28 34.82 9.52 -1.73
C THR A 28 33.87 9.94 -2.83
N PHE A 29 33.07 9.00 -3.35
CA PHE A 29 32.01 9.27 -4.30
C PHE A 29 30.71 8.56 -3.91
N THR A 30 29.58 9.17 -4.25
CA THR A 30 28.24 8.64 -3.97
C THR A 30 27.70 7.89 -5.18
N LEU A 31 27.30 6.65 -4.98
CA LEU A 31 26.48 5.89 -5.91
C LEU A 31 25.02 6.14 -5.58
N THR A 32 24.22 6.43 -6.59
CA THR A 32 22.76 6.49 -6.50
C THR A 32 22.15 5.38 -7.35
N GLY A 33 21.04 4.82 -6.89
CA GLY A 33 20.25 3.90 -7.70
C GLY A 33 18.89 3.64 -7.07
N THR A 34 17.93 3.23 -7.88
CA THR A 34 16.57 2.96 -7.44
C THR A 34 16.39 1.47 -7.21
N GLY A 35 16.12 1.07 -5.97
CA GLY A 35 15.71 -0.29 -5.66
C GLY A 35 14.29 -0.54 -6.18
N VAL A 36 14.12 -1.66 -6.88
CA VAL A 36 12.82 -2.11 -7.38
C VAL A 36 12.42 -3.35 -6.57
N TYR A 37 11.15 -3.43 -6.18
CA TYR A 37 10.63 -4.62 -5.52
C TYR A 37 10.51 -5.75 -6.56
N GLY A 38 11.26 -6.84 -6.37
CA GLY A 38 11.26 -7.99 -7.28
C GLY A 38 10.18 -9.04 -7.00
N GLY A 39 9.33 -8.83 -5.99
CA GLY A 39 8.28 -9.77 -5.61
C GLY A 39 6.89 -9.39 -6.12
N ASN A 40 5.91 -10.25 -5.86
CA ASN A 40 4.50 -9.93 -6.09
C ASN A 40 3.97 -8.96 -5.03
N VAL A 41 3.27 -7.91 -5.47
CA VAL A 41 2.55 -7.00 -4.58
C VAL A 41 1.48 -7.78 -3.81
N LYS A 42 1.27 -7.44 -2.54
CA LYS A 42 0.28 -8.08 -1.66
C LYS A 42 -0.96 -7.20 -1.55
N VAL A 43 -2.11 -7.85 -1.48
CA VAL A 43 -3.41 -7.20 -1.25
C VAL A 43 -3.39 -6.37 0.03
N PRO A 44 -4.10 -5.22 0.05
CA PRO A 44 -4.37 -4.53 1.29
C PRO A 44 -5.30 -5.38 2.17
N ILE A 45 -5.04 -5.36 3.47
CA ILE A 45 -5.82 -6.06 4.50
C ILE A 45 -6.43 -5.02 5.43
N PHE A 46 -7.73 -5.16 5.67
CA PHE A 46 -8.47 -4.35 6.63
C PHE A 46 -8.47 -5.00 8.02
N SER A 47 -8.46 -4.20 9.09
CA SER A 47 -8.61 -4.71 10.46
C SER A 47 -9.97 -5.34 10.75
N HIS A 48 -10.94 -5.12 9.87
CA HIS A 48 -12.29 -5.66 9.97
C HIS A 48 -12.63 -6.47 8.72
N SER A 49 -13.40 -7.54 8.88
CA SER A 49 -13.91 -8.32 7.76
C SER A 49 -15.05 -7.61 7.05
N SER A 50 -15.17 -7.80 5.72
CA SER A 50 -16.36 -7.33 5.00
C SER A 50 -17.63 -7.94 5.59
N GLY A 51 -18.71 -7.17 5.59
CA GLY A 51 -19.97 -7.54 6.24
C GLY A 51 -20.04 -7.21 7.74
N THR A 52 -19.00 -6.62 8.32
CA THR A 52 -19.02 -6.16 9.73
C THR A 52 -20.16 -5.15 9.93
N ILE A 53 -20.91 -5.33 11.01
CA ILE A 53 -21.92 -4.37 11.47
C ILE A 53 -21.26 -3.39 12.44
N PHE A 54 -21.28 -2.10 12.13
CA PHE A 54 -20.83 -1.07 13.05
C PHE A 54 -22.01 -0.41 13.75
N ASN A 55 -22.07 -0.51 15.08
CA ASN A 55 -23.10 0.14 15.89
C ASN A 55 -22.72 1.57 16.32
N LYS A 56 -21.53 2.04 15.95
CA LYS A 56 -21.01 3.39 16.15
C LYS A 56 -19.84 3.65 15.19
N ALA A 57 -19.36 4.88 15.15
CA ALA A 57 -18.15 5.22 14.41
C ALA A 57 -16.98 4.33 14.86
N SER A 58 -16.30 3.71 13.90
CA SER A 58 -15.22 2.75 14.14
C SER A 58 -14.04 3.01 13.21
N GLU A 59 -12.83 2.85 13.74
CA GLU A 59 -11.60 3.04 12.98
C GLU A 59 -11.18 1.75 12.28
N VAL A 60 -10.96 1.82 10.97
CA VAL A 60 -10.44 0.72 10.17
C VAL A 60 -9.01 1.04 9.76
N THR A 61 -8.08 0.16 10.11
CA THR A 61 -6.70 0.25 9.66
C THR A 61 -6.52 -0.55 8.38
N ILE A 62 -5.68 -0.05 7.47
CA ILE A 62 -5.30 -0.72 6.23
C ILE A 62 -3.81 -1.07 6.31
N THR A 63 -3.46 -2.32 6.03
CA THR A 63 -2.07 -2.79 6.04
C THR A 63 -1.76 -3.54 4.74
N SER A 64 -0.47 -3.62 4.38
CA SER A 64 0.01 -4.50 3.31
C SER A 64 1.32 -5.13 3.74
N ALA A 65 1.53 -6.40 3.37
CA ALA A 65 2.77 -7.12 3.63
C ALA A 65 3.88 -6.76 2.61
N THR A 66 3.59 -5.92 1.61
CA THR A 66 4.60 -5.42 0.68
C THR A 66 5.37 -4.25 1.29
N GLU A 67 6.65 -4.47 1.57
CA GLU A 67 7.55 -3.43 2.06
C GLU A 67 7.66 -2.27 1.07
N GLY A 68 7.57 -1.04 1.57
CA GLY A 68 7.66 0.17 0.75
C GLY A 68 6.45 0.43 -0.15
N ALA A 69 5.35 -0.32 0.01
CA ALA A 69 4.15 -0.06 -0.76
C ALA A 69 3.37 1.14 -0.22
N LEU A 70 2.87 1.96 -1.14
CA LEU A 70 1.87 2.96 -0.86
C LEU A 70 0.48 2.32 -0.89
N ILE A 71 -0.36 2.73 0.06
CA ILE A 71 -1.76 2.30 0.11
C ILE A 71 -2.62 3.51 -0.26
N ARG A 72 -3.60 3.30 -1.13
CA ARG A 72 -4.62 4.30 -1.41
C ARG A 72 -6.02 3.72 -1.31
N TYR A 73 -7.00 4.57 -1.00
CA TYR A 73 -8.36 4.12 -0.75
C TYR A 73 -9.43 5.09 -1.25
N THR A 74 -10.62 4.55 -1.49
CA THR A 74 -11.87 5.30 -1.67
C THR A 74 -12.87 4.86 -0.61
N PHE A 75 -13.62 5.81 -0.06
CA PHE A 75 -14.67 5.56 0.93
C PHE A 75 -15.95 6.27 0.50
N GLY A 76 -17.09 5.57 0.57
CA GLY A 76 -18.38 6.12 0.19
C GLY A 76 -19.51 5.11 0.31
N ASP A 77 -20.57 5.30 -0.48
CA ASP A 77 -21.75 4.43 -0.50
C ASP A 77 -21.56 3.14 -1.32
N GLY A 78 -20.44 2.99 -2.01
CA GLY A 78 -20.11 1.85 -2.88
C GLY A 78 -20.17 2.16 -4.38
N SER A 79 -20.75 3.30 -4.77
CA SER A 79 -20.77 3.77 -6.16
C SER A 79 -19.41 4.26 -6.67
N GLN A 80 -18.49 4.57 -5.76
CA GLN A 80 -17.16 5.06 -6.11
C GLN A 80 -16.34 3.98 -6.80
N ASP A 81 -15.58 4.38 -7.81
CA ASP A 81 -14.64 3.50 -8.51
C ASP A 81 -13.59 2.92 -7.55
N ALA A 82 -12.95 1.83 -8.00
CA ALA A 82 -11.76 1.33 -7.32
C ALA A 82 -10.69 2.44 -7.27
N PRO A 83 -9.90 2.54 -6.18
CA PRO A 83 -8.90 3.59 -6.08
C PRO A 83 -7.87 3.46 -7.19
N THR A 84 -7.51 4.58 -7.85
CA THR A 84 -6.44 4.64 -8.86
C THR A 84 -5.46 5.77 -8.51
N SER A 85 -4.32 5.90 -9.20
CA SER A 85 -3.35 6.96 -8.89
C SER A 85 -3.88 8.40 -8.99
N GLU A 86 -5.06 8.63 -9.56
CA GLU A 86 -5.55 9.97 -9.91
C GLU A 86 -6.75 10.43 -9.07
N THR A 87 -7.55 9.52 -8.50
CA THR A 87 -8.86 9.86 -7.91
C THR A 87 -9.05 9.43 -6.45
N CYS A 88 -7.99 9.04 -5.74
CA CYS A 88 -8.11 8.48 -4.39
C CYS A 88 -7.13 9.04 -3.35
N THR A 89 -7.46 8.82 -2.07
CA THR A 89 -6.74 9.34 -0.91
C THR A 89 -5.60 8.39 -0.52
N GLU A 90 -4.43 8.96 -0.22
CA GLU A 90 -3.32 8.21 0.36
C GLU A 90 -3.60 7.85 1.82
N TYR A 91 -3.36 6.58 2.18
CA TYR A 91 -3.55 6.12 3.54
C TYR A 91 -2.40 6.59 4.44
N THR A 92 -2.69 7.53 5.34
CA THR A 92 -1.72 8.11 6.30
C THR A 92 -2.08 7.81 7.76
N GLY A 93 -3.25 7.21 8.01
CA GLY A 93 -3.76 6.86 9.33
C GLY A 93 -5.10 6.13 9.24
N PRO A 94 -5.65 5.64 10.36
CA PRO A 94 -6.91 4.88 10.38
C PRO A 94 -8.07 5.64 9.70
N VAL A 95 -8.93 4.89 9.00
CA VAL A 95 -10.12 5.44 8.31
C VAL A 95 -11.34 5.26 9.21
N THR A 96 -11.99 6.36 9.59
CA THR A 96 -13.22 6.32 10.39
C THR A 96 -14.43 5.96 9.51
N ILE A 97 -15.10 4.86 9.83
CA ILE A 97 -16.39 4.47 9.27
C ILE A 97 -17.49 4.86 10.26
N PRO A 98 -18.37 5.83 9.94
CA PRO A 98 -19.33 6.39 10.91
C PRO A 98 -20.36 5.38 11.45
N ASN A 99 -20.79 4.44 10.62
CA ASN A 99 -21.77 3.39 10.93
C ASN A 99 -21.98 2.43 9.73
N SER A 100 -21.87 2.95 8.52
CA SER A 100 -21.94 2.18 7.28
C SER A 100 -21.09 2.80 6.19
N GLY A 101 -20.75 2.03 5.17
CA GLY A 101 -20.05 2.50 3.99
C GLY A 101 -19.27 1.39 3.33
N THR A 102 -18.75 1.69 2.15
CA THR A 102 -17.84 0.82 1.41
C THR A 102 -16.46 1.47 1.37
N LEU A 103 -15.46 0.75 1.87
CA LEU A 103 -14.06 1.11 1.79
C LEU A 103 -13.37 0.19 0.78
N LYS A 104 -12.86 0.76 -0.32
CA LYS A 104 -12.05 0.05 -1.32
C LYS A 104 -10.61 0.50 -1.17
N ALA A 105 -9.64 -0.41 -1.25
CA ALA A 105 -8.23 -0.07 -1.14
C ALA A 105 -7.36 -0.82 -2.16
N ILE A 106 -6.27 -0.18 -2.55
CA ILE A 106 -5.21 -0.75 -3.39
C ILE A 106 -3.86 -0.63 -2.71
N THR A 107 -2.96 -1.57 -3.03
CA THR A 107 -1.53 -1.46 -2.74
C THR A 107 -0.79 -1.15 -4.04
N LYS A 108 0.09 -0.15 -4.04
CA LYS A 108 0.89 0.26 -5.20
C LYS A 108 2.36 0.45 -4.80
N LEU A 109 3.27 0.04 -5.68
CA LEU A 109 4.68 0.39 -5.58
C LEU A 109 4.94 1.76 -6.20
N LEU A 110 5.65 2.64 -5.49
CA LEU A 110 6.02 3.97 -5.98
C LEU A 110 7.00 3.92 -7.16
N TYR A 111 7.75 2.81 -7.30
CA TYR A 111 8.67 2.55 -8.40
C TYR A 111 8.53 1.10 -8.86
N GLY A 112 8.10 0.86 -10.10
CA GLY A 112 8.31 -0.44 -10.76
C GLY A 112 7.15 -1.04 -11.57
N ILE A 113 5.87 -0.87 -11.22
CA ILE A 113 4.75 -1.42 -12.01
C ILE A 113 3.55 -0.46 -11.96
N ALA A 114 2.82 -0.37 -13.09
CA ALA A 114 1.57 0.38 -13.24
C ALA A 114 0.52 -0.05 -12.20
N CYS A 115 -0.54 0.75 -12.09
CA CYS A 115 -1.65 0.65 -11.15
C CYS A 115 -2.52 -0.62 -11.28
N GLU A 116 -1.93 -1.80 -11.43
CA GLU A 116 -2.63 -3.07 -11.22
C GLU A 116 -2.61 -3.37 -9.73
N GLY A 117 -3.41 -2.59 -8.99
CA GLY A 117 -3.62 -2.81 -7.58
C GLY A 117 -4.39 -4.10 -7.37
N ILE A 118 -3.87 -5.00 -6.54
CA ILE A 118 -4.72 -6.08 -6.02
C ILE A 118 -5.66 -5.43 -5.01
N ASN A 119 -6.95 -5.45 -5.30
CA ASN A 119 -7.97 -4.69 -4.59
C ASN A 119 -8.54 -5.48 -3.42
N ASN A 120 -8.92 -4.78 -2.34
CA ASN A 120 -9.78 -5.32 -1.30
C ASN A 120 -10.97 -4.38 -1.07
N THR A 121 -12.13 -4.92 -0.72
CA THR A 121 -13.37 -4.17 -0.46
C THR A 121 -13.97 -4.58 0.89
N LEU A 122 -14.12 -3.62 1.79
CA LEU A 122 -14.87 -3.75 3.03
C LEU A 122 -16.23 -3.08 2.83
N VAL A 123 -17.31 -3.85 2.92
CA VAL A 123 -18.67 -3.32 3.01
C VAL A 123 -19.10 -3.39 4.47
N ALA A 124 -19.46 -2.26 5.04
CA ALA A 124 -19.95 -2.19 6.41
C ALA A 124 -21.41 -1.71 6.46
N ALA A 125 -22.20 -2.35 7.32
CA ALA A 125 -23.61 -2.01 7.50
C ALA A 125 -23.85 -1.43 8.91
N GLY A 126 -24.77 -0.47 9.01
CA GLY A 126 -25.31 -0.05 10.29
C GLY A 126 -26.29 -1.09 10.82
N SER A 127 -26.55 -1.07 12.13
CA SER A 127 -27.43 -2.02 12.84
C SER A 127 -28.90 -2.06 12.39
N GLY A 128 -29.29 -1.32 11.34
CA GLY A 128 -30.62 -1.36 10.71
C GLY A 128 -30.62 -1.56 9.19
N GLY A 129 -29.46 -1.79 8.55
CA GLY A 129 -29.34 -2.01 7.11
C GLY A 129 -29.32 -3.50 6.77
N ALA A 130 -30.30 -3.98 5.99
CA ALA A 130 -30.34 -5.36 5.53
C ALA A 130 -29.08 -5.72 4.71
N ILE A 131 -28.33 -6.72 5.17
CA ILE A 131 -27.13 -7.19 4.48
C ILE A 131 -27.57 -8.10 3.32
N ARG A 132 -27.50 -7.61 2.08
CA ARG A 132 -27.62 -8.46 0.89
C ARG A 132 -26.23 -9.03 0.59
N TYR A 133 -25.87 -10.15 1.24
CA TYR A 133 -24.72 -10.94 0.78
C TYR A 133 -25.10 -11.60 -0.55
N SER A 134 -24.51 -11.16 -1.66
CA SER A 134 -24.45 -11.99 -2.88
C SER A 134 -23.21 -12.86 -2.77
N ILE A 135 -23.38 -14.10 -2.34
CA ILE A 135 -22.34 -15.12 -2.53
C ILE A 135 -22.28 -15.42 -4.03
N ASN A 136 -21.19 -15.05 -4.70
CA ASN A 136 -20.92 -15.61 -6.02
C ASN A 136 -20.65 -17.10 -5.80
N GLY A 137 -21.56 -17.92 -6.32
CA GLY A 137 -21.63 -19.36 -6.13
C GLY A 137 -20.28 -20.05 -6.36
N GLY A 138 -20.03 -21.01 -5.49
CA GLY A 138 -18.93 -21.95 -5.61
C GLY A 138 -19.03 -22.77 -6.89
N ALA A 139 -17.85 -23.23 -7.31
CA ALA A 139 -17.67 -24.18 -8.39
C ALA A 139 -18.47 -25.47 -8.14
N THR A 140 -19.16 -25.92 -9.20
CA THR A 140 -19.26 -27.33 -9.60
C THR A 140 -19.09 -27.38 -11.10
#